data_AF-A0AAN7JH38-F1
#
_entry.id   AF-A0AAN7JH38-F1
#
_cell.length_a   1.000
_cell.length_b   1.000
_cell.length_c   1.000
_cell.angle_alpha   90.00
_cell.angle_beta   90.00
_cell.angle_gamma   90.00
#
_symmetry.space_group_name_H-M   'P 1'
#
loop_
_entity.id
_entity.type
_entity.pdbx_description
1 polymer ?
#
loop_
_entity_poly.entity_id
_entity_poly.type
_entity_poly.pdbx_seq_one_letter_code
_entity_poly.pdbx_strand_id
1 'polypeptide(L)' 'MGNEMVKEEALQIIGMECCTKLETPSMYPRAKGILHALEEKGIGMAIASCSPRQEIAKTFLDKLHMK' A
#
# COMPACT_ATOMS: atom_id res chain seq x y z
N MET A 1 16.73 -12.68 32.20
CA MET A 1 16.66 -11.62 31.18
C MET A 1 17.42 -12.12 29.98
N GLY A 2 16.72 -12.86 29.12
CA GLY A 2 17.32 -13.47 27.96
C GLY A 2 16.21 -13.65 26.94
N ASN A 3 16.44 -13.08 25.77
CA ASN A 3 15.77 -13.44 24.54
C ASN A 3 14.34 -12.89 24.36
N GLU A 4 14.15 -11.61 24.70
CA GLU A 4 13.10 -10.78 24.10
C GLU A 4 13.43 -10.44 22.63
N MET A 5 14.73 -10.47 22.29
CA MET A 5 15.28 -10.19 20.95
C MET A 5 14.95 -11.24 19.88
N VAL A 6 14.55 -12.47 20.24
CA VAL A 6 14.14 -13.52 19.27
C VAL A 6 12.63 -13.50 18.98
N LYS A 7 11.84 -12.77 19.76
CA LYS A 7 10.39 -12.63 19.49
C LYS A 7 10.11 -11.53 18.46
N GLU A 8 11.01 -10.57 18.34
CA GLU A 8 10.93 -9.51 17.32
C GLU A 8 11.27 -10.04 15.92
N GLU A 9 12.26 -10.94 15.82
CA GLU A 9 12.67 -11.52 14.52
C GLU A 9 11.65 -12.53 13.96
N ALA A 10 10.84 -13.18 14.80
CA ALA A 10 9.77 -14.08 14.36
C ALA A 10 8.53 -13.34 13.80
N LEU A 11 8.37 -12.04 14.10
CA LEU A 11 7.30 -11.23 13.50
C LEU A 11 7.62 -10.82 12.06
N GLN A 12 8.85 -11.03 11.60
CA GLN A 12 9.30 -10.68 10.26
C GLN A 12 8.79 -11.66 9.18
N ILE A 13 8.14 -12.78 9.55
CA ILE A 13 7.78 -13.89 8.64
C ILE A 13 6.27 -13.91 8.24
N ILE A 14 5.42 -12.97 8.71
CA ILE A 14 3.96 -12.97 8.36
C ILE A 14 3.59 -11.95 7.25
N GLY A 15 4.55 -11.29 6.62
CA GLY A 15 4.25 -10.46 5.44
C GLY A 15 5.50 -9.94 4.78
N MET A 16 5.97 -10.62 3.73
CA MET A 16 7.05 -10.11 2.90
C MET A 16 6.65 -8.75 2.33
N GLU A 17 7.23 -7.69 2.88
CA GLU A 17 7.17 -6.38 2.25
C GLU A 17 8.16 -6.38 1.10
N CYS A 18 7.72 -6.84 -0.07
CA CYS A 18 8.50 -6.73 -1.29
C CYS A 18 8.63 -5.28 -1.78
N CYS A 19 7.93 -4.33 -1.13
CA CYS A 19 7.84 -2.96 -1.60
C CYS A 19 8.79 -2.03 -0.84
N THR A 20 9.45 -1.14 -1.59
CA THR A 20 10.28 -0.07 -1.01
C THR A 20 9.86 1.30 -1.54
N LYS A 21 10.15 2.37 -0.79
CA LYS A 21 9.82 3.74 -1.20
C LYS A 21 10.46 4.17 -2.52
N LEU A 22 11.50 3.48 -2.99
CA LEU A 22 12.20 3.81 -4.24
C LEU A 22 11.50 3.26 -5.47
N GLU A 23 10.72 2.19 -5.33
CA GLU A 23 10.01 1.57 -6.44
C GLU A 23 8.93 2.48 -7.00
N THR A 24 8.72 2.40 -8.32
CA THR A 24 7.68 3.15 -9.01
C THR A 24 6.49 2.22 -9.21
N PRO A 25 5.37 2.41 -8.48
CA PRO A 25 4.17 1.63 -8.72
C PRO A 25 3.57 1.97 -10.08
N SER A 26 2.86 1.01 -10.65
CA SER A 26 2.01 1.23 -11.82
C SER A 26 0.60 0.74 -11.52
N MET A 27 -0.39 1.41 -12.12
CA MET A 27 -1.76 0.94 -12.07
C MET A 27 -2.00 -0.11 -13.16
N TYR A 28 -2.89 -1.06 -12.88
CA TYR A 28 -3.44 -1.89 -13.95
C TYR A 28 -4.06 -1.01 -15.04
N PRO A 29 -3.88 -1.34 -16.34
CA PRO A 29 -4.28 -0.46 -17.44
C PRO A 29 -5.74 0.03 -17.38
N ARG A 30 -6.64 -0.78 -16.82
CA ARG A 30 -8.08 -0.46 -16.70
C ARG A 30 -8.46 0.23 -15.39
N ALA A 31 -7.62 0.17 -14.35
CA ALA A 31 -7.97 0.69 -13.03
C ALA A 31 -8.22 2.21 -13.07
N LYS A 32 -7.40 2.95 -13.81
CA LYS A 32 -7.55 4.40 -13.95
C LYS A 32 -8.90 4.80 -14.55
N GLY A 33 -9.36 4.11 -15.59
CA GLY A 33 -10.66 4.38 -16.22
C GLY A 33 -11.83 4.10 -15.28
N ILE A 34 -11.75 3.01 -14.50
CA ILE A 34 -12.78 2.66 -13.52
C ILE A 34 -12.87 3.73 -12.42
N LEU A 35 -11.74 4.15 -11.86
CA LEU A 35 -11.69 5.18 -10.82
C LEU A 35 -12.28 6.51 -11.30
N HIS A 36 -11.92 6.96 -12.50
CA HIS A 36 -12.49 8.18 -13.08
C HIS A 36 -13.99 8.06 -13.32
N ALA A 37 -14.48 6.92 -13.82
CA ALA A 37 -15.91 6.74 -14.04
C ALA A 37 -16.72 6.78 -12.72
N LEU A 38 -16.16 6.28 -11.62
CA LEU A 38 -16.77 6.37 -10.30
C LEU A 38 -16.78 7.80 -9.76
N GLU A 39 -15.68 8.53 -9.94
CA GLU A 39 -15.56 9.94 -9.56
C GLU A 39 -16.54 10.83 -10.35
N GLU A 40 -16.65 10.64 -11.67
CA GLU A 40 -17.61 11.37 -12.54
C GLU A 40 -19.08 11.11 -12.15
N LYS A 41 -19.36 9.96 -11.54
CA LYS A 41 -20.69 9.62 -11.02
C LYS A 41 -20.93 10.14 -9.59
N GLY A 42 -19.94 10.79 -8.98
CA GLY A 42 -20.03 11.30 -7.61
C GLY A 42 -20.04 10.20 -6.55
N ILE A 43 -19.47 9.02 -6.85
CA ILE A 43 -19.40 7.90 -5.90
C ILE A 43 -18.18 8.09 -5.00
N GLY A 44 -18.39 8.16 -3.69
CA GLY A 44 -17.32 8.22 -2.70
C GLY A 44 -16.46 6.94 -2.73
N MET A 45 -15.14 7.11 -2.78
CA MET A 45 -14.18 6.01 -2.79
C MET A 45 -13.27 6.06 -1.57
N ALA A 46 -12.82 4.89 -1.11
CA ALA A 46 -11.84 4.75 -0.04
C ALA A 46 -10.87 3.61 -0.38
N ILE A 47 -9.63 3.71 0.11
CA ILE A 47 -8.58 2.72 -0.13
C ILE A 47 -8.29 1.97 1.18
N ALA A 48 -8.53 0.66 1.18
CA ALA A 48 -8.12 -0.22 2.26
C ALA A 48 -6.83 -0.94 1.86
N SER A 49 -5.72 -0.62 2.53
CA SER A 49 -4.42 -1.25 2.29
C SER A 49 -4.09 -2.23 3.43
N CYS A 50 -3.59 -3.41 3.08
CA CYS A 50 -3.05 -4.39 4.03
C CYS A 50 -1.52 -4.28 4.17
N SER A 51 -0.91 -3.20 3.68
CA SER A 51 0.52 -2.96 3.86
C SER A 51 0.82 -2.78 5.36
N PRO A 52 1.76 -3.55 5.95
CA PRO A 52 2.11 -3.38 7.35
C PRO A 52 2.84 -2.04 7.62
N ARG A 53 3.47 -1.43 6.60
CA ARG A 53 3.97 -0.05 6.63
C ARG A 53 3.03 0.94 5.94
N GLN A 54 2.46 1.84 6.72
CA GLN A 54 1.55 2.88 6.23
C GLN A 54 2.27 3.89 5.33
N GLU A 55 3.52 4.22 5.62
CA GLU A 55 4.31 5.19 4.88
C GLU A 55 4.64 4.74 3.46
N ILE A 56 4.77 3.42 3.23
CA ILE A 56 4.96 2.89 1.88
C ILE A 56 3.68 2.99 1.09
N ALA A 57 2.55 2.57 1.67
CA ALA A 57 1.25 2.68 1.03
C ALA A 57 0.95 4.13 0.63
N LYS A 58 1.16 5.10 1.53
CA LYS A 58 1.01 6.54 1.23
C LYS A 58 1.93 6.99 0.10
N THR A 59 3.22 6.64 0.16
CA THR A 59 4.20 6.97 -0.89
C THR A 59 3.74 6.47 -2.26
N PHE A 60 3.17 5.26 -2.32
CA PHE A 60 2.70 4.69 -3.59
C PHE A 60 1.46 5.40 -4.11
N LEU A 61 0.51 5.73 -3.23
CA LEU A 61 -0.68 6.51 -3.59
C LEU A 61 -0.29 7.90 -4.11
N ASP A 62 0.65 8.58 -3.46
CA ASP A 62 1.19 9.87 -3.89
C ASP A 62 1.82 9.78 -5.29
N LYS A 63 2.65 8.75 -5.53
CA LYS A 63 3.28 8.50 -6.85
C LYS A 63 2.27 8.20 -7.94
N LEU A 64 1.14 7.57 -7.60
CA LEU A 64 0.05 7.30 -8.53
C LEU A 64 -0.92 8.48 -8.68
N HIS A 65 -0.69 9.59 -7.97
CA HIS A 65 -1.58 10.75 -7.88
C HIS A 65 -3.00 10.39 -7.41
N MET A 66 -3.09 9.41 -6.49
CA MET A 66 -4.34 8.99 -5.86
C MET A 66 -4.41 9.62 -4.46
N LYS A 67 -5.46 10.40 -4.20
CA LYS A 67 -5.68 11.09 -2.92
C LYS A 67 -6.89 10.52 -2.19
#